data_AF-A0A7C2EHX7-F1
#
_entry.id   AF-A0A7C2EHX7-F1
#
_cell.length_a   1.000
_cell.length_b   1.000
_cell.length_c   1.000
_cell.angle_alpha   90.00
_cell.angle_beta   90.00
_cell.angle_gamma   90.00
#
_symmetry.space_group_name_H-M   'P 1'
#
loop_
_entity.id
_entity.type
_entity.pdbx_description
1 polymer ?
#
loop_
_entity_poly.entity_id
_entity_poly.type
_entity_poly.pdbx_seq_one_letter_code
_entity_poly.pdbx_strand_id
1 'polypeptide(L)' 'MPRESKKLRVGDKAPPFRLEEAATGEMVSLQEFLGRPLVIFFLRGTW' A
#
# COMPACT_ATOMS: atom_id res chain seq x y z
N MET A 1 -14.63 -8.80 14.27
CA MET A 1 -14.25 -9.75 13.21
C MET A 1 -12.75 -9.64 12.98
N PRO A 2 -11.96 -10.72 13.08
CA PRO A 2 -10.58 -10.67 12.61
C PRO A 2 -10.59 -10.42 11.10
N ARG A 3 -9.86 -9.40 10.63
CA ARG A 3 -9.61 -9.24 9.18
C ARG A 3 -8.90 -10.49 8.70
N GLU A 4 -9.44 -11.18 7.69
CA GLU A 4 -8.67 -12.20 6.97
C GLU A 4 -7.43 -11.54 6.37
N SER A 5 -6.26 -11.80 6.95
CA SER A 5 -4.99 -11.29 6.43
C SER A 5 -4.33 -12.37 5.56
N LYS A 6 -4.54 -12.30 4.24
CA LYS A 6 -3.73 -13.10 3.31
C LYS A 6 -2.37 -12.42 3.15
N LYS A 7 -1.30 -13.10 3.58
CA LYS A 7 0.07 -12.67 3.25
C LYS A 7 0.33 -12.92 1.76
N LEU A 8 0.71 -11.87 1.04
CA LEU A 8 1.15 -11.97 -0.35
C LEU A 8 2.53 -12.63 -0.43
N ARG A 9 2.77 -13.35 -1.52
CA ARG A 9 4.04 -14.00 -1.86
C ARG A 9 4.70 -13.30 -3.04
N VAL A 10 5.99 -13.59 -3.25
CA VAL A 10 6.71 -13.14 -4.45
C VAL A 10 6.00 -13.66 -5.70
N GLY A 11 5.81 -12.78 -6.69
CA GLY A 11 5.07 -13.07 -7.92
C GLY A 11 3.56 -12.81 -7.83
N ASP A 12 2.99 -12.67 -6.62
CA ASP A 12 1.60 -12.26 -6.48
C ASP A 12 1.41 -10.82 -6.99
N LYS A 13 0.30 -10.58 -7.68
CA LYS A 13 -0.10 -9.23 -8.08
C LYS A 13 -0.42 -8.42 -6.82
N ALA A 14 0.22 -7.26 -6.68
CA ALA A 14 -0.10 -6.31 -5.62
C ALA A 14 -1.57 -5.84 -5.73
N PRO A 15 -2.38 -5.94 -4.66
CA PRO A 15 -3.74 -5.44 -4.64
C PRO A 15 -3.75 -3.91 -4.87
N PRO A 16 -4.75 -3.40 -5.62
CA PRO A 16 -4.92 -1.96 -5.76
C PRO A 16 -5.21 -1.34 -4.39
N PHE A 17 -4.63 -0.18 -4.12
CA PHE A 17 -4.97 0.64 -2.96
C PHE A 17 -4.93 2.12 -3.32
N ARG A 18 -5.63 2.91 -2.52
CA ARG A 18 -5.58 4.37 -2.52
C ARG A 18 -5.43 4.84 -1.09
N LEU A 19 -4.44 5.69 -0.84
CA LEU A 19 -4.10 6.20 0.48
C LEU A 19 -3.96 7.72 0.40
N GLU A 20 -4.26 8.37 1.50
CA GLU A 20 -3.95 9.78 1.68
C GLU A 20 -2.45 9.95 1.93
N GLU A 21 -1.83 10.85 1.20
CA GLU A 21 -0.43 11.20 1.37
C GLU A 21 -0.29 12.10 2.59
N ALA A 22 0.58 11.72 3.52
CA ALA A 22 0.58 12.28 4.87
C ALA A 22 1.01 13.76 4.94
N ALA A 23 1.71 14.28 3.93
CA ALA A 23 2.24 15.64 3.94
C ALA A 23 1.27 16.65 3.31
N THR A 24 0.53 16.22 2.28
CA THR A 24 -0.31 17.07 1.43
C THR A 24 -1.81 16.81 1.63
N GLY A 25 -2.20 15.64 2.15
CA GLY A 25 -3.59 15.20 2.20
C GLY A 25 -4.13 14.73 0.83
N GLU A 26 -3.28 14.64 -0.20
CA GLU A 26 -3.71 14.21 -1.51
C GLU A 26 -3.95 12.70 -1.58
N MET A 27 -4.97 12.30 -2.32
CA MET A 27 -5.34 10.88 -2.45
C MET A 27 -4.55 10.22 -3.58
N VAL A 28 -3.56 9.42 -3.20
CA VAL A 28 -2.60 8.76 -4.10
C VAL A 28 -2.96 7.28 -4.32
N SER A 29 -2.90 6.80 -5.56
CA SER A 29 -3.17 5.39 -5.93
C SER A 29 -1.90 4.62 -6.29
N LEU A 30 -1.91 3.30 -6.06
CA LEU A 30 -0.81 2.42 -6.47
C LEU A 30 -0.56 2.48 -7.99
N GLN A 31 -1.62 2.68 -8.78
CA GLN A 31 -1.57 2.68 -10.25
C GLN A 31 -0.72 3.83 -10.81
N GLU A 32 -0.60 4.93 -10.09
CA GLU A 32 0.24 6.09 -10.49
C GLU A 32 1.75 5.78 -10.47
N PHE A 33 2.15 4.65 -9.86
CA PHE A 33 3.54 4.22 -9.77
C PHE A 33 3.89 3.07 -10.71
N LEU A 34 2.98 2.68 -11.62
CA LEU A 34 3.26 1.64 -12.61
C LEU A 34 4.44 2.04 -13.53
N GLY A 35 5.21 1.04 -13.95
CA GLY A 35 6.37 1.24 -14.83
C GLY A 35 7.70 1.52 -14.11
N ARG A 36 7.71 1.60 -12.77
CA ARG A 36 8.93 1.72 -11.95
C ARG A 36 8.91 0.76 -10.75
N PRO A 37 10.08 0.30 -10.26
CA PRO A 37 10.16 -0.41 -8.99
C PRO A 37 9.63 0.45 -7.84
N LEU A 38 8.84 -0.14 -6.95
CA LEU A 38 8.27 0.52 -5.78
C LEU A 38 8.50 -0.32 -4.53
N VAL A 39 8.85 0.33 -3.43
CA VAL A 39 8.98 -0.30 -2.11
C VAL A 39 7.86 0.24 -1.21
N ILE A 40 7.14 -0.67 -0.54
CA ILE A 40 6.04 -0.33 0.38
C ILE A 40 6.43 -0.78 1.78
N PHE A 41 6.49 0.16 2.72
CA PHE A 41 6.74 -0.12 4.13
C PHE A 41 5.43 -0.03 4.92
N PHE A 42 5.07 -1.12 5.60
CA PHE A 42 3.97 -1.12 6.56
C PHE A 42 4.53 -0.87 7.96
N LEU A 43 4.24 0.30 8.52
CA LEU A 43 4.67 0.70 9.85
C LEU A 43 3.46 0.71 10.80
N ARG A 44 3.65 0.28 12.04
CA ARG A 44 2.67 0.42 13.12
C ARG A 44 3.27 1.31 14.20
N GLY A 45 2.72 2.51 14.36
CA GLY A 45 3.06 3.41 15.46
C GLY A 45 2.04 3.35 16.60
N THR A 46 2.47 3.77 17.78
CA THR A 46 1.63 4.08 18.94
C THR A 46 1.70 5.59 19.17
N TRP A 47 1.12 6.36 18.26
CA TRP A 47 0.86 7.78 18.53
C TRP A 47 -0.37 7.90 19.41
#